data_AF-A0A6N7PT25-F1
#
_entry.id   AF-A0A6N7PT25-F1
#
_cell.length_a   1.000
_cell.length_b   1.000
_cell.length_c   1.000
_cell.angle_alpha   90.00
_cell.angle_beta   90.00
_cell.angle_gamma   90.00
#
_symmetry.space_group_name_H-M   'P 1'
#
loop_
_entity.id
_entity.type
_entity.pdbx_description
1 polymer ?
#
loop_
_entity_poly.entity_id
_entity_poly.type
_entity_poly.pdbx_seq_one_letter_code
_entity_poly.pdbx_strand_id
1 'polypeptide(L)'
;MDWKLFASTFAAIFLAEMGDKTQIATLTLAGSGSSRWVVFAASALALVATSAVAVLLGEVVSRYVPAIWVKRAAGLVFVVLGVIYLVGAKESGAAPTPGSGAPERDA
;
A
#
# COMPACT_ATOMS: atom_id res chain seq x y z
N MET A 1 24.94 15.80 10.43
CA MET A 1 23.57 15.28 10.19
C MET A 1 22.78 16.36 9.49
N ASP A 2 22.48 16.19 8.21
CA ASP A 2 21.67 17.14 7.45
C ASP A 2 20.20 17.04 7.88
N TRP A 3 19.85 17.74 8.95
CA TRP A 3 18.50 17.72 9.53
C TRP A 3 17.42 18.09 8.51
N LYS A 4 17.77 18.98 7.57
CA LYS A 4 16.89 19.36 6.45
C LYS A 4 16.57 18.18 5.54
N LEU A 5 17.57 17.36 5.20
CA LEU A 5 17.40 16.18 4.35
C LEU A 5 16.58 15.11 5.07
N PHE A 6 16.82 14.91 6.36
CA PHE A 6 16.04 13.99 7.18
C PHE A 6 14.57 14.42 7.24
N ALA A 7 14.30 15.67 7.61
CA ALA A 7 12.93 16.17 7.76
C ALA A 7 12.17 16.16 6.42
N SER A 8 12.81 16.54 5.32
CA SER A 8 12.16 16.52 4.00
C SER A 8 11.85 15.10 3.52
N THR A 9 12.78 14.17 3.70
CA THR A 9 12.59 12.76 3.32
C THR A 9 11.52 12.11 4.19
N PHE A 10 11.57 12.35 5.51
CA PHE A 10 10.56 11.87 6.45
C PHE A 10 9.16 12.40 6.09
N ALA A 11 9.02 13.71 5.89
CA ALA A 11 7.73 14.30 5.55
C ALA A 11 7.19 13.80 4.20
N ALA A 12 8.06 13.67 3.19
CA ALA A 12 7.68 13.16 1.87
C ALA A 12 7.18 11.70 1.94
N ILE A 13 7.92 10.83 2.62
CA ILE A 13 7.54 9.42 2.78
C ILE A 13 6.29 9.30 3.66
N PHE A 14 6.26 10.00 4.79
CA PHE A 14 5.10 9.99 5.69
C PHE A 14 3.83 10.38 4.95
N LEU A 15 3.86 11.48 4.19
CA LEU A 15 2.69 11.93 3.44
C LEU A 15 2.32 10.97 2.29
N ALA A 16 3.31 10.34 1.65
CA ALA A 16 3.08 9.34 0.61
C ALA A 16 2.44 8.05 1.14
N GLU A 17 2.75 7.68 2.39
CA GLU A 17 2.25 6.47 3.04
C GLU A 17 0.91 6.67 3.77
N MET A 18 0.50 7.92 4.05
CA MET A 18 -0.75 8.24 4.74
C MET A 18 -1.96 7.71 3.98
N GLY A 19 -2.73 6.82 4.62
CA GLY A 19 -3.92 6.21 4.02
C GLY A 19 -3.64 4.99 3.15
N ASP A 20 -2.43 4.41 3.21
CA ASP A 20 -2.14 3.16 2.52
C ASP A 20 -2.97 1.99 3.08
N LYS A 21 -3.20 0.98 2.22
CA LYS A 21 -3.90 -0.26 2.53
C LYS A 21 -3.28 -0.98 3.73
N THR A 22 -1.95 -0.91 3.91
CA THR A 22 -1.28 -1.49 5.07
C THR A 22 -1.69 -0.82 6.39
N GLN A 23 -1.98 0.48 6.39
CA GLN A 23 -2.46 1.19 7.58
C GLN A 23 -3.87 0.74 7.96
N ILE A 24 -4.78 0.60 6.98
CA ILE A 24 -6.13 0.08 7.21
C ILE A 24 -6.08 -1.36 7.73
N ALA A 25 -5.25 -2.24 7.13
CA ALA A 25 -5.08 -3.60 7.59
C ALA A 25 -4.54 -3.68 9.03
N THR A 26 -3.58 -2.81 9.37
CA THR A 26 -3.02 -2.72 10.72
C THR A 26 -4.05 -2.24 11.74
N LEU A 27 -4.88 -1.25 11.37
CA LEU A 27 -5.99 -0.76 12.20
C LEU A 27 -7.04 -1.84 12.44
N THR A 28 -7.42 -2.59 11.40
CA THR A 28 -8.35 -3.72 11.52
C THR A 28 -7.79 -4.81 12.45
N LEU A 29 -6.50 -5.16 12.31
CA LEU A 29 -5.84 -6.14 13.15
C LEU A 29 -5.71 -5.68 14.62
N ALA A 30 -5.47 -4.38 14.83
CA ALA A 30 -5.47 -3.79 16.17
C ALA A 30 -6.87 -3.80 16.81
N GLY A 31 -7.93 -3.76 15.99
CA GLY A 31 -9.33 -3.85 16.41
C GLY A 31 -9.86 -5.25 16.67
N SER A 32 -9.22 -6.30 16.12
CA SER A 32 -9.71 -7.69 16.19
C SER A 32 -9.39 -8.43 17.49
N GLY A 33 -9.09 -7.72 18.59
CA GLY A 33 -8.85 -8.31 19.92
C GLY A 33 -7.40 -8.66 20.26
N SER A 34 -6.44 -8.40 19.37
CA SER A 34 -5.02 -8.49 19.70
C SER A 34 -4.54 -7.31 20.57
N SER A 35 -3.46 -7.50 21.33
CA SER A 35 -2.85 -6.41 22.09
C SER A 35 -2.39 -5.30 21.14
N ARG A 36 -2.99 -4.11 21.28
CA ARG A 36 -2.71 -2.93 20.43
C ARG A 36 -1.21 -2.61 20.34
N TRP A 37 -0.50 -2.78 21.46
CA TRP A 37 0.94 -2.55 21.55
C TRP A 37 1.75 -3.58 20.76
N VAL A 38 1.32 -4.83 20.74
CA VAL A 38 1.98 -5.90 19.96
C VAL A 38 1.79 -5.65 18.47
N VAL A 39 0.57 -5.30 18.05
CA VAL A 39 0.27 -4.98 16.64
C VAL A 39 1.07 -3.76 16.19
N PHE A 40 1.16 -2.71 17.03
CA PHE A 40 1.99 -1.54 16.75
C PHE A 40 3.47 -1.90 16.60
N ALA A 41 4.04 -2.62 17.57
CA ALA A 41 5.46 -2.99 17.53
C ALA A 41 5.79 -3.88 16.33
N ALA A 42 4.93 -4.87 16.02
CA ALA A 42 5.11 -5.77 14.89
C ALA A 42 5.00 -5.04 13.55
N SER A 43 3.99 -4.18 13.36
CA SER A 43 3.82 -3.40 12.13
C SER A 43 4.93 -2.37 11.93
N ALA A 44 5.34 -1.68 13.00
CA ALA A 44 6.47 -0.76 12.95
C ALA A 44 7.78 -1.48 12.59
N LEU A 45 8.03 -2.65 13.19
CA LEU A 45 9.21 -3.46 12.87
C LEU A 45 9.19 -3.94 11.43
N ALA A 46 8.03 -4.40 10.94
CA ALA A 46 7.85 -4.83 9.56
C ALA A 46 8.10 -3.69 8.57
N LEU A 47 7.60 -2.49 8.86
CA LEU A 47 7.83 -1.30 8.03
C LEU A 47 9.31 -0.93 7.98
N VAL A 48 9.99 -0.87 9.14
CA VAL A 48 11.42 -0.56 9.21
C VAL A 48 12.25 -1.62 8.49
N ALA A 49 11.96 -2.90 8.70
CA ALA A 49 12.67 -4.00 8.04
C ALA A 49 12.49 -3.95 6.52
N THR A 50 11.26 -3.77 6.05
CA THR A 50 10.96 -3.71 4.61
C THR A 50 11.59 -2.48 3.97
N SER A 51 11.54 -1.32 4.63
CA SER A 51 12.19 -0.09 4.18
C SER A 51 13.71 -0.24 4.12
N ALA A 52 14.32 -0.87 5.12
CA ALA A 52 15.76 -1.13 5.14
C ALA A 52 16.17 -2.01 3.96
N VAL A 53 15.43 -3.10 3.70
CA VAL A 53 15.68 -3.96 2.54
C VAL A 53 15.53 -3.18 1.23
N ALA A 54 14.47 -2.37 1.09
CA ALA A 54 14.24 -1.56 -0.11
C ALA A 54 15.37 -0.56 -0.37
N VAL A 55 15.87 0.12 0.68
CA VAL A 55 16.97 1.08 0.56
C VAL A 55 18.28 0.37 0.20
N LEU A 56 18.60 -0.74 0.86
CA LEU A 56 19.83 -1.51 0.58
C LEU A 56 19.84 -2.03 -0.86
N LEU A 57 18.73 -2.63 -1.31
CA LEU A 57 18.62 -3.10 -2.69
C LEU A 57 18.62 -1.93 -3.69
N GLY A 58 17.92 -0.85 -3.38
CA GLY A 58 17.89 0.35 -4.22
C GLY A 58 19.27 0.99 -4.38
N GLU A 59 20.08 1.00 -3.32
CA GLU A 59 21.46 1.46 -3.37
C GLU A 59 22.30 0.58 -4.29
N VAL A 60 22.23 -0.75 -4.13
CA VAL A 60 22.96 -1.71 -4.98
C VAL A 60 22.59 -1.51 -6.44
N VAL A 61 21.30 -1.45 -6.77
CA VAL A 61 20.83 -1.24 -8.14
C VAL A 61 21.31 0.10 -8.69
N SER A 62 21.28 1.17 -7.89
CA SER A 62 21.70 2.52 -8.31
C SER A 62 23.20 2.60 -8.64
N ARG A 63 24.03 1.69 -8.13
CA ARG A 63 25.46 1.61 -8.47
C ARG A 63 25.71 1.05 -9.87
N TYR A 64 24.84 0.17 -10.37
CA TYR A 64 25.00 -0.49 -11.66
C TYR A 64 24.09 0.07 -12.76
N VAL A 65 22.96 0.66 -12.38
CA VAL A 65 21.93 1.14 -13.31
C VAL A 65 21.80 2.66 -13.21
N PRO A 66 21.95 3.40 -14.32
CA PRO A 66 21.73 4.85 -14.31
C PRO A 66 20.31 5.20 -13.85
N ALA A 67 20.18 6.23 -13.00
CA ALA A 67 18.91 6.64 -12.40
C ALA A 67 17.78 6.93 -13.42
N ILE A 68 18.12 7.33 -14.65
CA ILE A 68 17.15 7.55 -15.73
C ILE A 68 16.40 6.27 -16.10
N TRP A 69 17.09 5.12 -16.14
CA TRP A 69 16.49 3.83 -16.48
C TRP A 69 15.60 3.33 -15.35
N VAL A 70 16.03 3.51 -14.10
CA VAL A 70 15.22 3.19 -12.92
C VAL A 70 13.91 3.99 -12.92
N LYS A 71 13.98 5.31 -13.16
CA LYS A 71 12.79 6.17 -13.24
C LYS A 71 11.85 5.77 -14.38
N ARG A 72 12.39 5.47 -15.57
CA ARG A 72 11.59 5.02 -16.71
C ARG A 72 10.91 3.69 -16.45
N ALA A 73 11.63 2.72 -15.86
CA ALA A 73 11.06 1.43 -15.49
C ALA A 73 9.95 1.59 -14.44
N ALA A 74 10.17 2.37 -13.39
CA ALA A 74 9.15 2.66 -12.38
C ALA A 74 7.90 3.31 -12.99
N GLY A 75 8.08 4.30 -13.87
CA GLY A 75 6.98 4.94 -14.59
C GLY A 75 6.21 3.99 -15.51
N LEU A 76 6.92 3.13 -16.24
CA LEU A 76 6.30 2.11 -17.09
C LEU A 76 5.46 1.14 -16.26
N VAL A 77 6.01 0.61 -15.17
CA VAL A 77 5.28 -0.29 -14.25
C VAL A 77 4.06 0.43 -13.67
N PHE A 78 4.19 1.69 -13.27
CA PHE A 78 3.08 2.49 -12.75
C PHE A 78 1.95 2.65 -13.78
N VAL A 79 2.28 2.97 -15.04
CA VAL A 79 1.28 3.09 -16.12
C VAL A 79 0.62 1.74 -16.41
N VAL A 80 1.40 0.66 -16.51
CA VAL A 80 0.86 -0.68 -16.77
C VAL A 80 -0.10 -1.11 -15.66
N LEU A 81 0.30 -0.96 -14.38
CA LEU A 81 -0.58 -1.26 -13.26
C LEU A 81 -1.81 -0.36 -13.26
N GLY A 82 -1.65 0.94 -13.54
CA GLY A 82 -2.76 1.88 -13.66
C GLY A 82 -3.79 1.46 -14.72
N VAL A 83 -3.31 1.03 -15.90
CA VAL A 83 -4.18 0.51 -16.97
C VAL A 83 -4.86 -0.79 -16.56
N ILE A 84 -4.14 -1.72 -15.93
CA ILE A 84 -4.71 -2.98 -15.43
C ILE A 84 -5.83 -2.70 -14.42
N TYR A 85 -5.59 -1.81 -13.45
CA TYR A 85 -6.62 -1.42 -12.47
C TYR A 85 -7.81 -0.72 -13.13
N LEU A 86 -7.57 0.16 -14.11
CA LEU A 86 -8.62 0.87 -14.83
C LEU A 86 -9.52 -0.08 -15.64
N VAL A 87 -8.93 -1.08 -16.31
CA VAL A 87 -9.66 -2.07 -17.10
C VAL A 87 -10.36 -3.10 -16.19
N GLY A 88 -9.68 -3.58 -15.14
CA GLY A 88 -10.25 -4.53 -14.18
C GLY A 88 -11.38 -3.93 -13.32
N ALA A 89 -11.37 -2.62 -13.07
CA ALA A 89 -12.48 -1.93 -12.41
C ALA A 89 -13.80 -1.99 -13.19
N LYS A 90 -13.76 -2.25 -14.51
CA LYS A 90 -14.94 -2.36 -15.36
C LYS A 90 -15.76 -3.64 -15.09
N GLU A 91 -15.15 -4.68 -14.51
CA GLU A 91 -15.81 -5.97 -14.30
C GLU A 91 -16.62 -6.02 -12.99
N SER A 92 -16.33 -5.15 -12.02
CA SER A 92 -17.04 -5.08 -10.73
C SER A 92 -18.27 -4.16 -10.72
N GLY A 93 -18.66 -3.63 -11.90
CA GLY A 93 -19.76 -2.68 -12.08
C GLY A 93 -21.10 -3.30 -12.47
N ALA A 94 -21.36 -4.58 -12.16
CA ALA A 94 -22.69 -5.18 -12.32
C ALA A 94 -23.49 -5.08 -11.01
N ALA A 95 -24.20 -3.96 -10.85
CA ALA A 95 -25.47 -3.93 -10.11
C ALA A 95 -26.57 -3.51 -11.12
N PRO A 96 -27.87 -3.86 -10.98
CA PRO A 96 -28.58 -4.43 -9.83
C PRO A 96 -29.63 -5.53 -10.18
N THR A 97 -30.28 -6.14 -9.17
CA THR A 97 -31.74 -6.37 -9.21
C THR A 97 -32.35 -6.15 -7.82
N PRO A 98 -33.04 -5.03 -7.58
CA PRO A 98 -33.98 -4.89 -6.47
C PRO A 98 -35.29 -5.58 -6.91
N GLY A 99 -35.62 -6.71 -6.28
CA GLY A 99 -36.92 -7.36 -6.48
C GLY A 99 -36.84 -8.85 -6.80
N SER A 100 -36.72 -9.67 -5.76
CA SER A 100 -37.47 -10.93 -5.71
C SER A 100 -38.12 -10.99 -4.33
N GLY A 101 -39.33 -10.45 -4.23
CA GLY A 101 -40.15 -10.60 -3.04
C GLY A 101 -40.57 -12.06 -2.87
N ALA A 102 -40.42 -12.59 -1.66
CA ALA A 102 -41.41 -13.44 -1.00
C ALA A 102 -40.95 -13.66 0.46
N PRO A 103 -41.80 -13.34 1.46
CA PRO A 103 -41.63 -13.90 2.79
C PRO A 103 -42.32 -15.26 2.80
N GLU A 104 -41.59 -16.35 2.54
CA GLU A 104 -42.14 -17.68 2.78
C GLU A 104 -41.87 -18.03 4.25
N ARG A 105 -42.75 -17.52 5.11
CA ARG A 105 -43.14 -18.23 6.32
C ARG A 105 -43.90 -19.46 5.84
N ASP A 106 -43.47 -20.65 6.28
CA ASP A 106 -44.31 -21.83 6.59
C ASP A 106 -43.51 -23.13 6.37
N ALA A 107 -42.97 -23.69 7.46
CA ALA A 107 -42.88 -25.13 7.76
C ALA A 107 -42.34 -25.33 9.18
#